data_AF-A0A845F7M2-F1
#
_entry.id   AF-A0A845F7M2-F1
#
_cell.length_a   1.000
_cell.length_b   1.000
_cell.length_c   1.000
_cell.angle_alpha   90.00
_cell.angle_beta   90.00
_cell.angle_gamma   90.00
#
_symmetry.space_group_name_H-M   'P 1'
#
loop_
_entity.id
_entity.type
_entity.pdbx_description
1 polymer ?
#
loop_
_entity_poly.entity_id
_entity_poly.type
_entity_poly.pdbx_seq_one_letter_code
_entity_poly.pdbx_strand_id
1 'polypeptide(L)'
;MRNKIMFTREAARRNIYSIPLPPLHAQSDEWLNLNAVVSHYSQLRLKPGWNLLRKEGHIYVENQEKEIAGAEWTDGIIGDDSPLFYLQAAVCDHHLNEYSIHKTSVIEEAIIDDAYVRGLDLLGQWDFGDIKRSLNPIFFYDSLDHPAVIFFTFHREGKRFLQKHIHRFSKRSYRLKVLHKTWMTNE
;
A
#
# COMPACT_ATOMS: atom_id res chain seq x y z
N MET A 1 7.85 -9.82 -19.29
CA MET A 1 7.33 -8.63 -18.59
C MET A 1 7.85 -7.41 -19.35
N ARG A 2 6.96 -6.54 -19.83
CA ARG A 2 7.32 -5.29 -20.51
C ARG A 2 7.30 -4.14 -19.49
N ASN A 3 8.08 -3.08 -19.76
CA ASN A 3 8.06 -1.82 -19.02
C ASN A 3 8.23 -1.98 -17.49
N LYS A 4 9.17 -2.84 -17.08
CA LYS A 4 9.50 -3.02 -15.66
C LYS A 4 10.16 -1.75 -15.13
N ILE A 5 9.56 -1.14 -14.12
CA ILE A 5 10.17 -0.04 -13.36
C ILE A 5 10.47 -0.54 -11.95
N MET A 6 11.68 -0.26 -11.49
CA MET A 6 12.11 -0.58 -10.13
C MET A 6 12.15 0.70 -9.31
N PHE A 7 11.75 0.59 -8.06
CA PHE A 7 11.76 1.69 -7.11
C PHE A 7 12.62 1.33 -5.90
N THR A 8 13.02 2.34 -5.14
CA THR A 8 13.51 2.15 -3.77
C THR A 8 12.33 2.08 -2.81
N ARG A 9 12.58 1.65 -1.57
CA ARG A 9 11.55 1.67 -0.52
C ARG A 9 11.04 3.08 -0.22
N GLU A 10 11.83 4.11 -0.48
CA GLU A 10 11.45 5.51 -0.26
C GLU A 10 10.29 5.95 -1.17
N ALA A 11 10.21 5.43 -2.39
CA ALA A 11 9.11 5.77 -3.29
C ALA A 11 7.73 5.26 -2.81
N ALA A 12 7.74 4.25 -1.93
CA ALA A 12 6.56 3.66 -1.32
C ALA A 12 6.07 4.45 -0.08
N ARG A 13 6.88 5.39 0.45
CA ARG A 13 6.52 6.16 1.64
C ARG A 13 5.54 7.28 1.32
N ARG A 14 4.78 7.68 2.34
CA ARG A 14 4.13 9.00 2.36
C ARG A 14 5.18 10.08 2.14
N ASN A 15 4.84 11.08 1.34
CA ASN A 15 5.76 12.15 0.96
C ASN A 15 5.11 13.54 0.98
N ILE A 16 3.89 13.63 1.48
CA ILE A 16 3.18 14.88 1.76
C ILE A 16 2.72 14.86 3.22
N TYR A 17 3.00 15.91 3.98
CA TYR A 17 2.72 16.00 5.42
C TYR A 17 1.96 17.27 5.81
N SER A 18 1.11 17.78 4.92
CA SER A 18 0.39 19.04 5.13
C SER A 18 -0.82 18.93 6.06
N ILE A 19 -1.38 17.73 6.24
CA ILE A 19 -2.60 17.49 7.02
C ILE A 19 -2.30 16.41 8.06
N PRO A 20 -2.62 16.59 9.35
CA PRO A 20 -2.46 15.53 10.35
C PRO A 20 -3.26 14.28 10.00
N LEU A 21 -2.70 13.10 10.28
CA LEU A 21 -3.46 11.85 10.11
C LEU A 21 -4.49 11.69 11.22
N PRO A 22 -5.64 11.07 10.91
CA PRO A 22 -6.62 10.72 11.93
C PRO A 22 -6.02 9.69 12.91
N PRO A 23 -6.42 9.71 14.19
CA PRO A 23 -5.93 8.76 15.18
C PRO A 23 -6.37 7.33 14.86
N LEU A 24 -5.43 6.38 14.88
CA LEU A 24 -5.69 4.95 14.58
C LEU A 24 -6.57 4.25 15.64
N HIS A 25 -6.55 4.74 16.88
CA HIS A 25 -7.20 4.11 18.04
C HIS A 25 -8.48 4.83 18.48
N ALA A 26 -9.17 5.51 17.57
CA ALA A 26 -10.49 6.04 17.87
C ALA A 26 -11.47 4.88 18.12
N GLN A 27 -11.62 4.49 19.39
CA GLN A 27 -12.69 3.60 19.87
C GLN A 27 -14.01 4.39 19.91
N SER A 28 -14.44 4.91 18.77
CA SER A 28 -15.73 5.59 18.68
C SER A 28 -16.53 5.06 17.50
N ASP A 29 -17.85 5.04 17.70
CA ASP A 29 -18.88 4.85 16.68
C ASP A 29 -19.03 6.10 15.79
N GLU A 30 -18.17 7.10 15.98
CA GLU A 30 -18.16 8.32 15.20
C GLU A 30 -17.54 8.09 13.83
N TRP A 31 -18.03 8.87 12.88
CA TRP A 31 -17.48 8.94 11.54
C TRP A 31 -16.09 9.61 11.59
N LEU A 32 -15.09 8.88 11.12
CA LEU A 32 -13.71 9.35 11.01
C LEU A 32 -13.38 9.63 9.55
N ASN A 33 -12.98 10.85 9.22
CA ASN A 33 -12.56 11.19 7.86
C ASN A 33 -11.14 10.69 7.58
N LEU A 34 -10.97 9.91 6.51
CA LEU A 34 -9.71 9.29 6.09
C LEU A 34 -9.09 9.97 4.86
N ASN A 35 -9.62 11.10 4.37
CA ASN A 35 -9.09 11.78 3.19
C ASN A 35 -7.61 12.16 3.34
N ALA A 36 -7.20 12.49 4.58
CA ALA A 36 -5.82 12.81 4.91
C ALA A 36 -4.86 11.66 4.55
N VAL A 37 -5.29 10.40 4.72
CA VAL A 37 -4.50 9.20 4.41
C VAL A 37 -4.07 9.20 2.94
N VAL A 38 -5.00 9.46 2.03
CA VAL A 38 -4.73 9.53 0.58
C VAL A 38 -3.85 10.73 0.25
N SER A 39 -4.13 11.89 0.86
CA SER A 39 -3.43 13.15 0.57
C SER A 39 -1.94 13.12 0.91
N HIS A 40 -1.49 12.14 1.69
CA HIS A 40 -0.08 11.97 2.06
C HIS A 40 0.77 11.35 0.94
N TYR A 41 0.14 10.92 -0.15
CA TYR A 41 0.80 10.36 -1.32
C TYR A 41 0.72 11.33 -2.50
N SER A 42 1.88 11.77 -2.99
CA SER A 42 1.99 12.80 -4.04
C SER A 42 1.24 12.52 -5.33
N GLN A 43 1.07 11.24 -5.69
CA GLN A 43 0.43 10.83 -6.93
C GLN A 43 -1.07 10.56 -6.75
N LEU A 44 -1.57 10.52 -5.52
CA LEU A 44 -2.97 10.18 -5.25
C LEU A 44 -3.77 11.45 -4.96
N ARG A 45 -4.96 11.55 -5.57
CA ARG A 45 -5.93 12.60 -5.28
C ARG A 45 -7.32 12.01 -5.21
N LEU A 46 -8.13 12.46 -4.26
CA LEU A 46 -9.56 12.15 -4.28
C LEU A 46 -10.26 12.99 -5.36
N LYS A 47 -11.22 12.38 -6.04
CA LYS A 47 -12.14 13.05 -6.96
C LYS A 47 -12.90 14.14 -6.20
N PRO A 48 -13.21 15.30 -6.83
CA PRO A 48 -14.02 16.32 -6.20
C PRO A 48 -15.36 15.75 -5.70
N GLY A 49 -15.71 16.07 -4.45
CA GLY A 49 -16.93 15.60 -3.79
C GLY A 49 -16.82 14.19 -3.19
N TRP A 50 -15.74 13.46 -3.41
CA TRP A 50 -15.53 12.13 -2.83
C TRP A 50 -14.87 12.23 -1.45
N ASN A 51 -15.39 11.45 -0.50
CA ASN A 51 -14.84 11.31 0.84
C ASN A 51 -14.63 9.84 1.18
N LEU A 52 -13.57 9.57 1.92
CA LEU A 52 -13.30 8.30 2.57
C LEU A 52 -13.60 8.47 4.05
N LEU A 53 -14.47 7.62 4.56
CA LEU A 53 -14.93 7.68 5.93
C LEU A 53 -14.73 6.31 6.58
N ARG A 54 -14.50 6.29 7.89
CA ARG A 54 -14.49 5.07 8.68
C ARG A 54 -15.55 5.15 9.76
N LYS A 55 -16.30 4.06 9.94
CA LYS A 55 -17.23 3.87 11.05
C LYS A 55 -17.26 2.40 11.44
N GLU A 56 -17.21 2.11 12.75
CA GLU A 56 -17.23 0.74 13.28
C GLU A 56 -16.14 -0.17 12.66
N GLY A 57 -15.00 0.42 12.26
CA GLY A 57 -13.91 -0.30 11.61
C GLY A 57 -14.17 -0.71 10.15
N HIS A 58 -15.24 -0.23 9.53
CA HIS A 58 -15.48 -0.35 8.10
C HIS A 58 -15.17 0.96 7.38
N ILE A 59 -14.63 0.86 6.17
CA ILE A 59 -14.32 2.00 5.30
C ILE A 59 -15.48 2.18 4.33
N TYR A 60 -16.01 3.40 4.29
CA TYR A 60 -17.09 3.82 3.43
C TYR A 60 -16.61 4.88 2.46
N VAL A 61 -17.27 4.90 1.31
CA VAL A 61 -17.03 5.88 0.27
C VAL A 61 -18.29 6.70 0.08
N GLU A 62 -18.12 8.01 0.16
CA GLU A 62 -19.18 8.98 -0.03
C GLU A 62 -18.86 9.83 -1.26
N ASN A 63 -19.89 10.24 -2.00
CA ASN A 63 -19.80 11.27 -3.02
C ASN A 63 -20.97 12.24 -2.88
N GLN A 64 -20.69 13.55 -2.76
CA GLN A 64 -21.72 14.58 -2.57
C GLN A 64 -22.68 14.25 -1.42
N GLU A 65 -22.13 13.91 -0.25
CA GLU A 65 -22.89 13.61 0.99
C GLU A 65 -23.79 12.36 0.88
N LYS A 66 -23.53 11.48 -0.08
CA LYS A 66 -24.23 10.21 -0.25
C LYS A 66 -23.25 9.06 -0.31
N GLU A 67 -23.46 8.06 0.54
CA GLU A 67 -22.75 6.80 0.48
C GLU A 67 -22.96 6.13 -0.88
N ILE A 68 -21.87 5.65 -1.50
CA ILE A 68 -21.94 4.87 -2.72
C ILE A 68 -21.81 3.39 -2.35
N ALA A 69 -22.96 2.72 -2.27
CA ALA A 69 -23.01 1.30 -1.97
C ALA A 69 -22.18 0.48 -2.97
N GLY A 70 -21.26 -0.33 -2.45
CA GLY A 70 -20.40 -1.22 -3.25
C GLY A 70 -19.24 -0.51 -3.98
N ALA A 71 -19.02 0.78 -3.75
CA ALA A 71 -17.81 1.45 -4.23
C ALA A 71 -16.60 1.07 -3.39
N GLU A 72 -15.47 0.88 -4.06
CA GLU A 72 -14.16 0.79 -3.41
C GLU A 72 -13.55 2.18 -3.29
N TRP A 73 -12.66 2.40 -2.31
CA TRP A 73 -11.97 3.70 -2.16
C TRP A 73 -11.25 4.11 -3.45
N THR A 74 -10.74 3.13 -4.20
CA THR A 74 -10.06 3.32 -5.49
C THR A 74 -10.96 3.89 -6.59
N ASP A 75 -12.28 3.69 -6.52
CA ASP A 75 -13.23 4.29 -7.46
C ASP A 75 -13.25 5.82 -7.31
N GLY A 76 -12.89 6.33 -6.13
CA GLY A 76 -12.82 7.76 -5.80
C GLY A 76 -11.49 8.43 -6.09
N ILE A 77 -10.52 7.72 -6.65
CA ILE A 77 -9.17 8.23 -6.86
C ILE A 77 -8.96 8.75 -8.29
N ILE A 78 -8.16 9.81 -8.41
CA ILE A 78 -7.56 10.29 -9.65
C ILE A 78 -6.04 10.13 -9.51
N GLY A 79 -5.42 9.53 -10.52
CA GLY A 79 -3.98 9.39 -10.68
C GLY A 79 -3.51 9.94 -12.01
N ASP A 80 -2.19 9.92 -12.21
CA ASP A 80 -1.55 10.25 -13.49
C ASP A 80 -1.23 8.99 -14.33
N ASP A 81 -1.75 7.83 -13.91
CA ASP A 81 -1.48 6.50 -14.48
C ASP A 81 0.02 6.13 -14.54
N SER A 82 0.86 6.84 -13.79
CA SER A 82 2.29 6.55 -13.75
C SER A 82 2.58 5.28 -12.93
N PRO A 83 3.73 4.63 -13.18
CA PRO A 83 4.21 3.54 -12.33
C PRO A 83 4.31 3.91 -10.84
N LEU A 84 4.62 5.18 -10.53
CA LEU A 84 4.68 5.66 -9.15
C LEU A 84 3.29 5.77 -8.54
N PHE A 85 2.29 6.23 -9.30
CA PHE A 85 0.90 6.23 -8.87
C PHE A 85 0.45 4.84 -8.41
N TYR A 86 0.69 3.79 -9.20
CA TYR A 86 0.28 2.44 -8.83
C TYR A 86 1.01 1.92 -7.58
N LEU A 87 2.30 2.25 -7.42
CA LEU A 87 3.03 1.90 -6.20
C LEU A 87 2.42 2.59 -4.98
N GLN A 88 2.18 3.90 -5.06
CA GLN A 88 1.59 4.66 -3.95
C GLN A 88 0.16 4.21 -3.65
N ALA A 89 -0.65 3.89 -4.67
CA ALA A 89 -1.99 3.35 -4.49
C ALA A 89 -1.98 1.99 -3.77
N ALA A 90 -1.02 1.11 -4.11
CA ALA A 90 -0.87 -0.18 -3.45
C ALA A 90 -0.54 -0.03 -1.95
N VAL A 91 0.36 0.89 -1.60
CA VAL A 91 0.73 1.12 -0.19
C VAL A 91 -0.36 1.87 0.56
N CYS A 92 -1.05 2.81 -0.10
CA CYS A 92 -2.18 3.52 0.47
C CYS A 92 -3.33 2.58 0.84
N ASP A 93 -3.58 1.52 0.06
CA ASP A 93 -4.56 0.48 0.41
C ASP A 93 -4.29 -0.12 1.79
N HIS A 94 -3.04 -0.50 2.03
CA HIS A 94 -2.61 -1.03 3.32
C HIS A 94 -2.78 -0.01 4.45
N HIS A 95 -2.39 1.25 4.23
CA HIS A 95 -2.53 2.30 5.24
C HIS A 95 -4.00 2.58 5.57
N LEU A 96 -4.89 2.60 4.57
CA LEU A 96 -6.33 2.70 4.79
C LEU A 96 -6.84 1.53 5.62
N ASN A 97 -6.41 0.31 5.30
CA ASN A 97 -6.82 -0.90 6.01
C ASN A 97 -6.36 -0.94 7.48
N GLU A 98 -5.34 -0.20 7.89
CA GLU A 98 -4.97 -0.05 9.31
C GLU A 98 -6.05 0.65 10.16
N TYR A 99 -6.92 1.43 9.52
CA TYR A 99 -8.12 2.02 10.15
C TYR A 99 -9.33 1.08 10.16
N SER A 100 -9.22 -0.06 9.48
CA SER A 100 -10.30 -1.05 9.34
C SER A 100 -10.15 -2.24 10.29
N ILE A 101 -11.19 -3.08 10.35
CA ILE A 101 -11.11 -4.40 10.99
C ILE A 101 -10.24 -5.40 10.21
N HIS A 102 -9.93 -5.11 8.94
CA HIS A 102 -9.12 -5.94 8.05
C HIS A 102 -7.67 -5.44 7.97
N LYS A 103 -7.05 -5.21 9.12
CA LYS A 103 -5.67 -4.71 9.19
C LYS A 103 -4.71 -5.61 8.44
N THR A 104 -3.70 -5.00 7.83
CA THR A 104 -2.76 -5.73 6.97
C THR A 104 -1.37 -5.85 7.58
N SER A 105 -1.09 -5.10 8.66
CA SER A 105 0.21 -5.02 9.32
C SER A 105 1.35 -4.58 8.38
N VAL A 106 1.00 -4.03 7.22
CA VAL A 106 1.94 -3.44 6.28
C VAL A 106 2.09 -1.98 6.65
N ILE A 107 3.13 -1.70 7.43
CA ILE A 107 3.60 -0.33 7.70
C ILE A 107 4.73 0.02 6.71
N GLU A 108 4.90 1.31 6.41
CA GLU A 108 5.91 1.80 5.46
C GLU A 108 7.34 1.39 5.84
N GLU A 109 7.60 1.29 7.14
CA GLU A 109 8.87 0.86 7.72
C GLU A 109 9.16 -0.63 7.46
N ALA A 110 8.12 -1.43 7.25
CA ALA A 110 8.28 -2.85 6.94
C ALA A 110 8.63 -3.08 5.47
N ILE A 111 8.29 -2.16 4.56
CA ILE A 111 8.62 -2.29 3.13
C ILE A 111 10.14 -2.21 2.95
N ILE A 112 10.72 -3.20 2.27
CA ILE A 112 12.17 -3.31 2.08
C ILE A 112 12.59 -3.07 0.63
N ASP A 113 13.88 -2.83 0.45
CA ASP A 113 14.58 -2.81 -0.82
C ASP A 113 15.99 -3.40 -0.67
N ASP A 114 16.72 -3.55 -1.77
CA ASP A 114 18.04 -4.18 -1.76
C ASP A 114 19.06 -3.40 -0.92
N ALA A 115 18.92 -2.08 -0.83
CA ALA A 115 19.83 -1.24 -0.04
C ALA A 115 19.61 -1.47 1.46
N TYR A 116 18.35 -1.53 1.90
CA TYR A 116 17.99 -1.85 3.27
C TYR A 116 18.46 -3.26 3.68
N VAL A 117 18.29 -4.25 2.80
CA VAL A 117 18.74 -5.63 3.04
C VAL A 117 20.25 -5.69 3.21
N ARG A 118 21.03 -5.02 2.35
CA ARG A 118 22.49 -4.90 2.54
C ARG A 118 22.85 -4.26 3.87
N GLY A 119 22.11 -3.24 4.29
CA GLY A 119 22.29 -2.62 5.60
C GLY A 119 22.05 -3.60 6.77
N LEU A 120 21.00 -4.42 6.69
CA LEU A 120 20.73 -5.45 7.69
C LEU A 120 21.83 -6.52 7.71
N ASP A 121 22.30 -6.95 6.54
CA ASP A 121 23.34 -7.98 6.40
C ASP A 121 24.66 -7.52 7.00
N LEU A 122 25.09 -6.29 6.71
CA LEU A 122 26.27 -5.66 7.32
C LEU A 122 26.19 -5.58 8.85
N LEU A 123 24.98 -5.50 9.41
CA LEU A 123 24.73 -5.44 10.85
C LEU A 123 24.48 -6.83 11.47
N GLY A 124 24.57 -7.93 10.71
CA GLY A 124 24.25 -9.27 11.18
C GLY A 124 22.78 -9.44 11.59
N GLN A 125 21.88 -8.63 11.03
CA GLN A 125 20.43 -8.66 11.30
C GLN A 125 19.63 -9.32 10.16
N TRP A 126 20.33 -9.91 9.19
CA TRP A 126 19.74 -10.56 8.03
C TRP A 126 19.86 -12.08 8.14
N ASP A 127 18.72 -12.77 8.25
CA ASP A 127 18.70 -14.21 8.54
C ASP A 127 18.32 -15.08 7.32
N PHE A 128 18.09 -14.47 6.16
CA PHE A 128 17.58 -15.19 4.98
C PHE A 128 18.67 -15.59 3.98
N GLY A 129 19.93 -15.31 4.31
CA GLY A 129 21.08 -15.59 3.44
C GLY A 129 21.01 -14.86 2.09
N ASP A 130 21.69 -15.41 1.10
CA ASP A 130 21.78 -14.79 -0.23
C ASP A 130 20.47 -14.92 -1.01
N ILE A 131 19.84 -13.78 -1.28
CA ILE A 131 18.66 -13.71 -2.16
C ILE A 131 19.08 -13.37 -3.59
N LYS A 132 18.84 -14.31 -4.51
CA LYS A 132 19.16 -14.14 -5.96
C LYS A 132 18.27 -13.15 -6.72
N ARG A 133 17.20 -12.65 -6.09
CA ARG A 133 16.20 -11.76 -6.70
C ARG A 133 16.17 -10.43 -5.96
N SER A 134 16.07 -9.33 -6.69
CA SER A 134 15.85 -8.01 -6.09
C SER A 134 14.55 -7.98 -5.29
N LEU A 135 14.63 -7.37 -4.11
CA LEU A 135 13.52 -7.10 -3.19
C LEU A 135 12.98 -5.69 -3.33
N ASN A 136 13.57 -4.89 -4.22
CA ASN A 136 13.04 -3.59 -4.60
C ASN A 136 11.56 -3.68 -5.00
N PRO A 137 10.72 -2.69 -4.64
CA PRO A 137 9.40 -2.57 -5.21
C PRO A 137 9.47 -2.45 -6.74
N ILE A 138 8.55 -3.13 -7.42
CA ILE A 138 8.56 -3.24 -8.88
C ILE A 138 7.15 -2.96 -9.40
N PHE A 139 7.08 -2.11 -10.43
CA PHE A 139 5.93 -1.97 -11.30
C PHE A 139 6.17 -2.68 -12.63
N PHE A 140 5.13 -3.27 -13.22
CA PHE A 140 5.12 -3.80 -14.57
C PHE A 140 3.68 -4.02 -15.06
N TYR A 141 3.52 -4.27 -16.36
CA TYR A 141 2.27 -4.79 -16.91
C TYR A 141 2.34 -6.33 -17.01
N ASP A 142 1.29 -6.99 -16.53
CA ASP A 142 1.18 -8.45 -16.62
C ASP A 142 0.89 -8.93 -18.06
N SER A 143 0.75 -10.24 -18.27
CA SER A 143 0.50 -10.83 -19.59
C SER A 143 -0.85 -10.44 -20.21
N LEU A 144 -1.78 -9.93 -19.39
CA LEU A 144 -3.10 -9.45 -19.78
C LEU A 144 -3.18 -7.92 -19.78
N ASP A 145 -2.02 -7.25 -19.73
CA ASP A 145 -1.88 -5.79 -19.78
C ASP A 145 -2.54 -5.07 -18.59
N HIS A 146 -2.58 -5.73 -17.42
CA HIS A 146 -2.97 -5.09 -16.17
C HIS A 146 -1.75 -4.47 -15.48
N PRO A 147 -1.87 -3.23 -14.97
CA PRO A 147 -0.84 -2.65 -14.11
C PRO A 147 -0.68 -3.51 -12.85
N ALA A 148 0.55 -3.85 -12.51
CA ALA A 148 0.86 -4.68 -11.36
C ALA A 148 2.05 -4.12 -10.56
N VAL A 149 1.94 -4.20 -9.25
CA VAL A 149 2.99 -3.82 -8.30
C VAL A 149 3.35 -5.02 -7.45
N ILE A 150 4.64 -5.24 -7.25
CA ILE A 150 5.17 -6.22 -6.30
C ILE A 150 6.10 -5.49 -5.34
N PHE A 151 5.91 -5.71 -4.04
CA PHE A 151 6.88 -5.30 -3.03
C PHE A 151 6.94 -6.36 -1.92
N PHE A 152 7.97 -6.25 -1.09
CA PHE A 152 8.20 -7.15 0.03
C PHE A 152 8.16 -6.38 1.33
N THR A 153 7.64 -7.02 2.38
CA THR A 153 7.75 -6.53 3.75
C THR A 153 8.58 -7.47 4.60
N PHE A 154 9.33 -6.91 5.54
CA PHE A 154 10.11 -7.66 6.52
C PHE A 154 9.55 -7.42 7.92
N HIS A 155 9.13 -8.51 8.57
CA HIS A 155 8.55 -8.49 9.91
C HIS A 155 9.53 -9.13 10.90
N ARG A 156 9.73 -8.46 12.03
CA ARG A 156 10.70 -8.86 13.08
C ARG A 156 10.05 -9.29 14.38
N GLU A 157 8.76 -9.04 14.56
CA GLU A 157 8.05 -9.38 15.79
C GLU A 157 7.78 -10.89 15.84
N GLY A 158 8.31 -11.56 16.86
CA GLY A 158 8.28 -13.01 16.96
C GLY A 158 9.21 -13.68 15.96
N LYS A 159 8.64 -14.46 15.03
CA LYS A 159 9.39 -15.15 13.97
C LYS A 159 9.71 -14.17 12.85
N ARG A 160 10.95 -14.15 12.36
CA ARG A 160 11.32 -13.25 11.25
C ARG A 160 10.83 -13.83 9.94
N PHE A 161 10.06 -13.05 9.18
CA PHE A 161 9.57 -13.49 7.89
C PHE A 161 9.52 -12.37 6.87
N LEU A 162 9.61 -12.79 5.60
CA LEU A 162 9.40 -11.94 4.45
C LEU A 162 8.05 -12.27 3.84
N GLN A 163 7.25 -11.23 3.61
CA GLN A 163 5.97 -11.36 2.94
C GLN A 163 6.05 -10.66 1.58
N LYS A 164 5.62 -11.38 0.55
CA LYS A 164 5.49 -10.83 -0.79
C LYS A 164 4.08 -10.34 -1.00
N HIS A 165 3.93 -9.11 -1.46
CA HIS A 165 2.65 -8.51 -1.82
C HIS A 165 2.60 -8.29 -3.33
N ILE A 166 1.47 -8.65 -3.93
CA ILE A 166 1.20 -8.50 -5.35
C ILE A 166 -0.13 -7.76 -5.48
N HIS A 167 -0.06 -6.57 -6.05
CA HIS A 167 -1.20 -5.69 -6.28
C HIS A 167 -1.45 -5.65 -7.76
N ARG A 168 -2.65 -6.04 -8.18
CA ARG A 168 -3.06 -6.03 -9.59
C ARG A 168 -4.22 -5.06 -9.77
N PHE A 169 -4.01 -4.06 -10.60
CA PHE A 169 -5.00 -3.04 -10.90
C PHE A 169 -5.79 -3.40 -12.15
N SER A 170 -7.01 -2.90 -12.25
CA SER A 170 -7.80 -3.02 -13.48
C SER A 170 -7.21 -2.13 -14.58
N LYS A 171 -7.39 -2.53 -15.85
CA LYS A 171 -6.82 -1.77 -16.98
C LYS A 171 -7.47 -0.40 -17.19
N ARG A 172 -8.74 -0.27 -16.81
CA ARG A 172 -9.58 0.92 -17.06
C ARG A 172 -10.13 1.56 -15.78
N SER A 173 -9.70 1.07 -14.62
CA SER A 173 -10.07 1.60 -13.32
C SER A 173 -8.99 1.29 -12.31
N TYR A 174 -8.97 2.01 -11.19
CA TYR A 174 -8.01 1.78 -10.12
C TYR A 174 -8.40 0.63 -9.19
N ARG A 175 -9.44 -0.13 -9.53
CA ARG A 175 -9.88 -1.30 -8.76
C ARG A 175 -8.73 -2.28 -8.58
N LEU A 176 -8.52 -2.66 -7.34
CA LEU A 176 -7.33 -3.33 -6.87
C LEU A 176 -7.66 -4.74 -6.41
N LYS A 177 -6.85 -5.71 -6.84
CA LYS A 177 -6.83 -7.05 -6.27
C LYS A 177 -5.49 -7.27 -5.58
N VAL A 178 -5.55 -7.59 -4.30
CA VAL A 178 -4.37 -7.84 -3.46
C VAL A 178 -4.18 -9.33 -3.26
N LEU A 179 -2.97 -9.80 -3.50
CA LEU A 179 -2.52 -11.16 -3.16
C LEU A 179 -1.26 -11.03 -2.32
N HIS A 180 -1.23 -11.66 -1.16
CA HIS A 180 -0.02 -11.75 -0.35
C HIS A 180 0.32 -13.20 -0.04
N LYS A 181 1.60 -13.48 0.15
CA LYS A 181 2.10 -14.81 0.51
C LYS A 181 3.34 -14.67 1.38
N THR A 182 3.39 -15.41 2.48
CA THR A 182 4.63 -15.63 3.24
C THR A 182 5.64 -16.28 2.31
N TRP A 183 6.72 -15.55 2.05
CA TRP A 183 7.69 -15.95 1.05
C TRP A 183 8.85 -16.72 1.66
N MET A 184 9.36 -16.26 2.80
CA MET A 184 10.40 -16.94 3.57
C MET A 184 10.17 -16.73 5.06
N THR A 185 10.55 -17.73 5.86
CA THR A 185 10.59 -17.66 7.33
C THR A 185 11.96 -18.15 7.76
N ASN A 186 12.60 -17.52 8.76
CA ASN A 186 13.77 -18.13 9.39
C ASN A 186 13.29 -19.35 10.19
N GLU A 187 13.92 -20.53 10.08
CA GLU A 187 13.54 -21.68 10.93
C GLU A 187 13.95 -21.46 12.39
#